data_AF-A0A7J6LH06-F1
#
_entry.id   AF-A0A7J6LH06-F1
#
_cell.length_a   1.000
_cell.length_b   1.000
_cell.length_c   1.000
_cell.angle_alpha   90.00
_cell.angle_beta   90.00
_cell.angle_gamma   90.00
#
_symmetry.space_group_name_H-M   'P 1'
#
loop_
_entity.id
_entity.type
_entity.pdbx_description
1 polymer ?
#
loop_
_entity_poly.entity_id
_entity_poly.type
_entity_poly.pdbx_seq_one_letter_code
_entity_poly.pdbx_strand_id
1 'polypeptide(L)'
;MGNVSDGGFGGLLDQYREISEAMPLTVQCVQGPILIIIADILAQWITGAPKIDKRRCFRAALCQLIVFGPMTYFWYDILLPSWSDYLPTTAHKVLVDQTLWCWTFLSTFFFIQSLAGGMSIAESIGAVKSNLGPALKANYCFWPMMQYVNMYYTPQHLRLLVLLLVNVPWTAFLCVAQNRKRDEPQKKSQEMVEKDGKKRHRE
;
A
#
# COMPACT_ATOMS: atom_id res chain seq x y z
N MET A 1 -40.12 -8.15 15.99
CA MET A 1 -39.70 -6.80 16.41
C MET A 1 -38.58 -6.38 15.48
N GLY A 2 -38.91 -5.65 14.43
CA GLY A 2 -37.93 -5.14 13.46
C GLY A 2 -37.22 -3.94 14.07
N ASN A 3 -35.90 -4.00 14.16
CA ASN A 3 -35.12 -2.86 14.61
C ASN A 3 -35.20 -1.78 13.54
N VAL A 4 -35.63 -0.61 13.99
CA VAL A 4 -35.60 0.65 13.26
C VAL A 4 -34.15 0.89 12.86
N SER A 5 -33.86 0.94 11.56
CA SER A 5 -32.57 1.42 11.07
C SER A 5 -32.47 2.90 11.42
N ASP A 6 -31.64 3.24 12.39
CA ASP A 6 -31.25 4.62 12.67
C ASP A 6 -30.64 5.20 11.39
N GLY A 7 -31.41 6.03 10.66
CA GLY A 7 -31.07 6.59 9.35
C GLY A 7 -29.89 7.58 9.34
N GLY A 8 -28.99 7.50 10.31
CA GLY A 8 -27.77 8.28 10.42
C GLY A 8 -26.50 7.47 10.13
N PHE A 9 -25.35 8.01 10.55
CA PHE A 9 -24.03 7.38 10.36
C PHE A 9 -23.94 5.95 10.94
N GLY A 10 -24.65 5.66 12.03
CA GLY A 10 -24.75 4.32 12.61
C GLY A 10 -25.35 3.29 11.65
N GLY A 11 -26.51 3.60 11.05
CA GLY A 11 -27.14 2.71 10.07
C GLY A 11 -26.31 2.47 8.82
N LEU A 12 -25.53 3.47 8.37
CA LEU A 12 -24.58 3.28 7.26
C LEU A 12 -23.44 2.32 7.62
N LEU A 13 -22.92 2.41 8.84
CA LEU A 13 -21.89 1.49 9.33
C LEU A 13 -22.40 0.07 9.47
N ASP A 14 -23.64 -0.10 9.95
CA ASP A 14 -24.28 -1.40 10.07
C ASP A 14 -24.55 -2.02 8.69
N GLN A 15 -25.07 -1.25 7.74
CA GLN A 15 -25.23 -1.70 6.34
C GLN A 15 -23.89 -2.11 5.71
N TYR A 16 -22.84 -1.31 5.92
CA TYR A 16 -21.51 -1.64 5.42
C TYR A 16 -20.98 -2.93 6.04
N ARG A 17 -21.20 -3.14 7.35
CA ARG A 17 -20.84 -4.37 8.04
C ARG A 17 -21.59 -5.57 7.46
N GLU A 18 -22.91 -5.48 7.32
CA GLU A 18 -23.74 -6.55 6.75
C GLU A 18 -23.28 -6.95 5.35
N ILE A 19 -23.03 -5.96 4.47
CA ILE A 19 -22.53 -6.21 3.12
C ILE A 19 -21.13 -6.84 3.13
N SER A 20 -20.26 -6.39 4.05
CA SER A 20 -18.91 -6.94 4.20
C SER A 20 -18.91 -8.39 4.68
N GLU A 21 -19.81 -8.75 5.59
CA GLU A 21 -19.96 -10.12 6.07
C GLU A 21 -20.66 -11.02 5.03
N ALA A 22 -21.62 -10.48 4.27
CA ALA A 22 -22.35 -11.23 3.25
C ALA A 22 -21.55 -11.45 1.95
N MET A 23 -20.74 -10.47 1.55
CA MET A 23 -19.99 -10.49 0.29
C MET A 23 -18.53 -10.05 0.46
N PRO A 24 -17.73 -10.77 1.25
CA PRO A 24 -16.38 -10.35 1.62
C PRO A 24 -15.46 -10.16 0.40
N LEU A 25 -15.50 -11.09 -0.58
CA LEU A 25 -14.71 -10.95 -1.81
C LEU A 25 -15.08 -9.68 -2.60
N THR A 26 -16.38 -9.45 -2.80
CA THR A 26 -16.87 -8.28 -3.55
C THR A 26 -16.44 -7.00 -2.86
N VAL A 27 -16.57 -6.92 -1.54
CA VAL A 27 -16.16 -5.74 -0.77
C VAL A 27 -14.66 -5.51 -0.90
N GLN A 28 -13.81 -6.53 -0.75
CA GLN A 28 -12.36 -6.41 -0.92
C GLN A 28 -11.98 -5.91 -2.32
N CYS A 29 -12.60 -6.48 -3.35
CA CYS A 29 -12.37 -6.10 -4.74
C CYS A 29 -12.86 -4.68 -5.08
N VAL A 30 -13.96 -4.21 -4.48
CA VAL A 30 -14.53 -2.89 -4.78
C VAL A 30 -13.87 -1.77 -3.96
N GLN A 31 -13.59 -2.02 -2.68
CA GLN A 31 -13.03 -1.00 -1.81
C GLN A 31 -11.57 -0.68 -2.18
N GLY A 32 -10.75 -1.68 -2.51
CA GLY A 32 -9.34 -1.48 -2.85
C GLY A 32 -9.11 -0.42 -3.95
N PRO A 33 -9.82 -0.52 -5.10
CA PRO A 33 -9.82 0.49 -6.16
C PRO A 33 -10.20 1.90 -5.69
N ILE A 34 -11.26 2.03 -4.88
CA ILE A 34 -11.71 3.34 -4.37
C ILE A 34 -10.61 3.97 -3.52
N LEU A 35 -10.05 3.18 -2.60
CA LEU A 35 -9.02 3.63 -1.67
C LEU A 35 -7.73 4.03 -2.40
N ILE A 36 -7.28 3.25 -3.38
CA ILE A 36 -6.05 3.57 -4.12
C ILE A 36 -6.23 4.80 -5.02
N ILE A 37 -7.43 5.02 -5.57
CA ILE A 37 -7.72 6.24 -6.35
C ILE A 37 -7.61 7.47 -5.45
N ILE A 38 -8.22 7.44 -4.26
CA ILE A 38 -8.16 8.55 -3.31
C ILE A 38 -6.70 8.81 -2.90
N ALA A 39 -5.97 7.76 -2.52
CA ALA A 39 -4.57 7.87 -2.11
C ALA A 39 -3.67 8.41 -3.23
N ASP A 40 -3.84 7.94 -4.47
CA ASP A 40 -3.01 8.39 -5.60
C ASP A 40 -3.35 9.82 -6.02
N ILE A 41 -4.62 10.24 -5.98
CA ILE A 41 -5.01 11.65 -6.19
C ILE A 41 -4.37 12.55 -5.13
N LEU A 42 -4.47 12.18 -3.85
CA LEU A 42 -3.87 12.95 -2.76
C LEU A 42 -2.34 13.01 -2.90
N ALA A 43 -1.68 11.90 -3.25
CA ALA A 43 -0.25 11.87 -3.47
C ALA A 43 0.17 12.77 -4.64
N GLN A 44 -0.58 12.76 -5.76
CA GLN A 44 -0.32 13.63 -6.90
C GLN A 44 -0.53 15.11 -6.57
N TRP A 45 -1.52 15.42 -5.73
CA TRP A 45 -1.77 16.78 -5.25
C TRP A 45 -0.65 17.28 -4.33
N ILE A 46 -0.26 16.49 -3.32
CA ILE A 46 0.82 16.81 -2.38
C ILE A 46 2.17 16.97 -3.09
N THR A 47 2.43 16.17 -4.13
CA THR A 47 3.67 16.26 -4.90
C THR A 47 3.68 17.38 -5.95
N GLY A 48 2.60 18.17 -6.04
CA GLY A 48 2.52 19.32 -6.92
C GLY A 48 2.41 18.96 -8.41
N ALA A 49 1.80 17.82 -8.74
CA ALA A 49 1.61 17.43 -10.12
C ALA A 49 0.76 18.50 -10.86
N PRO A 50 1.19 19.01 -12.03
CA PRO A 50 0.49 20.08 -12.73
C PRO A 50 -0.90 19.68 -13.20
N LYS A 51 -1.13 18.38 -13.42
CA LYS A 51 -2.43 17.77 -13.71
C LYS A 51 -2.47 16.37 -13.10
N ILE A 52 -3.64 15.96 -12.63
CA ILE A 52 -3.87 14.60 -12.17
C ILE A 52 -3.80 13.63 -13.36
N ASP A 53 -2.87 12.67 -13.30
CA ASP A 53 -2.72 11.57 -14.23
C ASP A 53 -3.80 10.51 -13.97
N LYS A 54 -4.91 10.66 -14.68
CA LYS A 54 -6.05 9.73 -14.61
C LYS A 54 -5.69 8.32 -15.08
N ARG A 55 -4.75 8.17 -16.02
CA ARG A 55 -4.34 6.87 -16.54
C ARG A 55 -3.58 6.08 -15.49
N ARG A 56 -2.72 6.76 -14.73
CA ARG A 56 -2.05 6.19 -13.56
C ARG A 56 -3.05 5.74 -12.49
N CYS A 57 -4.01 6.59 -12.13
CA CYS A 57 -5.05 6.22 -11.15
C CYS A 57 -5.86 5.01 -11.62
N PHE A 58 -6.28 5.00 -12.89
CA PHE A 58 -7.06 3.91 -13.47
C PHE A 58 -6.30 2.58 -13.46
N ARG A 59 -5.01 2.59 -13.83
CA ARG A 59 -4.17 1.38 -13.79
C ARG A 59 -3.99 0.86 -12.36
N ALA A 60 -3.74 1.75 -11.40
CA ALA A 60 -3.62 1.37 -9.99
C ALA A 60 -4.93 0.76 -9.45
N ALA A 61 -6.07 1.36 -9.81
CA ALA A 61 -7.39 0.85 -9.48
C ALA A 61 -7.65 -0.54 -10.07
N LEU A 62 -7.27 -0.75 -11.34
CA LEU A 62 -7.43 -2.04 -12.01
C LEU A 62 -6.57 -3.14 -11.36
N CYS A 63 -5.33 -2.82 -10.99
CA CYS A 63 -4.47 -3.74 -10.25
C CYS A 63 -5.07 -4.11 -8.89
N GLN A 64 -5.66 -3.15 -8.18
CA GLN A 64 -6.37 -3.42 -6.92
C GLN A 64 -7.58 -4.32 -7.15
N LEU A 65 -8.38 -4.05 -8.18
CA LEU A 65 -9.58 -4.81 -8.47
C LEU A 65 -9.29 -6.27 -8.81
N ILE A 66 -8.30 -6.50 -9.67
CA ILE A 66 -8.07 -7.82 -10.29
C ILE A 66 -7.07 -8.66 -9.50
N VAL A 67 -6.05 -8.05 -8.90
CA VAL A 67 -4.95 -8.77 -8.27
C VAL A 67 -5.03 -8.67 -6.76
N PHE A 68 -4.96 -7.45 -6.22
CA PHE A 68 -4.80 -7.28 -4.77
C PHE A 68 -6.09 -7.49 -3.99
N GLY A 69 -7.26 -7.21 -4.56
CA GLY A 69 -8.57 -7.48 -3.95
C GLY A 69 -8.77 -8.97 -3.68
N PRO A 70 -8.66 -9.85 -4.69
CA PRO A 70 -8.74 -11.29 -4.48
C PRO A 70 -7.63 -11.83 -3.55
N MET A 71 -6.42 -11.29 -3.67
CA MET A 71 -5.29 -11.69 -2.85
C MET A 71 -5.49 -11.32 -1.36
N THR A 72 -6.00 -10.12 -1.08
CA THR A 72 -6.30 -9.65 0.29
C THR A 72 -7.48 -10.41 0.89
N TYR A 73 -8.53 -10.68 0.10
CA TYR A 73 -9.62 -11.55 0.51
C TYR A 73 -9.10 -12.94 0.91
N PHE A 74 -8.31 -13.57 0.03
CA PHE A 74 -7.76 -14.90 0.31
C PHE A 74 -6.92 -14.91 1.58
N TRP A 75 -6.17 -13.83 1.85
CA TRP A 75 -5.36 -13.73 3.05
C TRP A 75 -6.16 -13.49 4.34
N TYR A 76 -6.95 -12.41 4.38
CA TYR A 76 -7.59 -11.95 5.61
C TYR A 76 -8.90 -12.64 5.92
N ASP A 77 -9.63 -13.11 4.90
CA ASP A 77 -10.96 -13.71 5.06
C ASP A 77 -10.91 -15.26 5.02
N ILE A 78 -9.86 -15.86 4.44
CA ILE A 78 -9.72 -17.33 4.35
C ILE A 78 -8.53 -17.84 5.17
N LEU A 79 -7.30 -17.46 4.81
CA LEU A 79 -6.07 -18.03 5.38
C LEU A 79 -5.86 -17.69 6.85
N LEU A 80 -5.81 -16.40 7.18
CA LEU A 80 -5.51 -15.94 8.54
C LEU A 80 -6.56 -16.44 9.56
N PRO A 81 -7.87 -16.47 9.27
CA PRO A 81 -8.87 -17.08 10.14
C PRO A 81 -8.70 -18.60 10.30
N SER A 82 -8.32 -19.32 9.23
CA SER A 82 -8.10 -20.78 9.29
C SER A 82 -6.94 -21.19 10.21
N TRP A 83 -6.06 -20.24 10.55
CA TRP A 83 -4.93 -20.45 11.48
C TRP A 83 -5.19 -19.90 12.88
N SER A 84 -6.43 -19.51 13.19
CA SER A 84 -6.77 -18.86 14.47
C SER A 84 -6.36 -19.66 15.70
N ASP A 85 -6.51 -20.99 15.67
CA ASP A 85 -6.08 -21.88 16.75
C ASP A 85 -4.56 -21.85 17.00
N TYR A 86 -3.77 -21.61 15.94
CA TYR A 86 -2.30 -21.53 16.01
C TYR A 86 -1.80 -20.09 16.24
N LEU A 87 -2.68 -19.09 16.10
CA LEU A 87 -2.37 -17.67 16.22
C LEU A 87 -3.22 -17.03 17.34
N PRO A 88 -3.02 -17.45 18.61
CA PRO A 88 -3.94 -17.14 19.70
C PRO A 88 -3.94 -15.66 20.09
N THR A 89 -2.90 -14.90 19.72
CA THR A 89 -2.79 -13.48 20.04
C THR A 89 -2.64 -12.62 18.80
N THR A 90 -3.02 -11.34 18.92
CA THR A 90 -2.81 -10.34 17.87
C THR A 90 -1.34 -10.25 17.45
N ALA A 91 -0.39 -10.43 18.38
CA ALA A 91 1.03 -10.43 18.06
C ALA A 91 1.42 -11.58 17.10
N HIS A 92 0.85 -12.79 17.28
CA HIS A 92 1.08 -13.91 16.35
C HIS A 92 0.53 -13.60 14.96
N LYS A 93 -0.68 -13.04 14.89
CA LYS A 93 -1.30 -12.63 13.61
C LYS A 93 -0.45 -11.57 12.90
N VAL A 94 0.03 -10.57 13.63
CA VAL A 94 0.93 -9.54 13.08
C VAL A 94 2.27 -10.14 12.64
N LEU A 95 2.85 -11.08 13.38
CA LEU A 95 4.09 -11.75 12.97
C LEU A 95 3.90 -12.45 11.61
N VAL A 96 2.81 -13.21 11.46
CA VAL A 96 2.49 -13.93 10.22
C VAL A 96 2.18 -12.94 9.08
N ASP A 97 1.47 -11.86 9.37
CA ASP A 97 1.18 -10.77 8.42
C ASP A 97 2.46 -10.09 7.93
N GLN A 98 3.42 -9.82 8.82
CA GLN A 98 4.66 -9.15 8.47
C GLN A 98 5.69 -10.09 7.83
N THR A 99 5.56 -11.40 8.00
CA THR A 99 6.47 -12.39 7.39
C THR A 99 5.89 -12.92 6.09
N LEU A 100 4.87 -13.77 6.14
CA LEU A 100 4.36 -14.42 4.93
C LEU A 100 3.65 -13.41 4.03
N TRP A 101 2.73 -12.63 4.57
CA TRP A 101 1.92 -11.75 3.74
C TRP A 101 2.68 -10.57 3.17
N CYS A 102 3.42 -9.84 4.00
CA CYS A 102 4.21 -8.71 3.54
C CYS A 102 5.17 -9.10 2.41
N TRP A 103 5.84 -10.25 2.52
CA TRP A 103 6.75 -10.73 1.48
C TRP A 103 6.01 -11.08 0.18
N THR A 104 4.93 -11.83 0.27
CA THR A 104 4.12 -12.18 -0.90
C THR A 104 3.53 -10.93 -1.55
N PHE A 105 2.94 -10.03 -0.75
CA PHE A 105 2.33 -8.79 -1.21
C PHE A 105 3.33 -7.88 -1.91
N LEU A 106 4.48 -7.58 -1.28
CA LEU A 106 5.49 -6.70 -1.88
C LEU A 106 6.13 -7.31 -3.13
N SER A 107 6.35 -8.64 -3.14
CA SER A 107 6.89 -9.32 -4.32
C SER A 107 5.92 -9.24 -5.49
N THR A 108 4.65 -9.55 -5.27
CA THR A 108 3.58 -9.41 -6.28
C THR A 108 3.43 -7.96 -6.72
N PHE A 109 3.49 -7.01 -5.79
CA PHE A 109 3.46 -5.58 -6.09
C PHE A 109 4.55 -5.15 -7.06
N PHE A 110 5.83 -5.40 -6.74
CA PHE A 110 6.91 -5.01 -7.64
C PHE A 110 6.82 -5.72 -8.98
N PHE A 111 6.47 -7.01 -8.99
CA PHE A 111 6.33 -7.77 -10.23
C PHE A 111 5.25 -7.20 -11.15
N ILE A 112 4.03 -7.01 -10.63
CA ILE A 112 2.89 -6.50 -11.40
C ILE A 112 3.14 -5.07 -11.86
N GLN A 113 3.74 -4.22 -11.01
CA GLN A 113 4.04 -2.84 -11.37
C GLN A 113 5.10 -2.76 -12.48
N SER A 114 6.13 -3.62 -12.45
CA SER A 114 7.12 -3.70 -13.52
C SER A 114 6.51 -4.18 -14.85
N LEU A 115 5.69 -5.23 -14.81
CA LEU A 115 4.97 -5.71 -16.00
C LEU A 115 4.03 -4.63 -16.56
N ALA A 116 3.27 -3.96 -15.70
CA ALA A 116 2.36 -2.88 -16.10
C ALA A 116 3.09 -1.61 -16.57
N GLY A 117 4.40 -1.53 -16.29
CA GLY A 117 5.34 -0.54 -16.84
C GLY A 117 5.95 -0.94 -18.19
N GLY A 118 5.63 -2.13 -18.71
CA GLY A 118 6.11 -2.63 -20.00
C GLY A 118 7.40 -3.44 -19.95
N MET A 119 7.88 -3.82 -18.75
CA MET A 119 9.05 -4.67 -18.60
C MET A 119 8.72 -6.13 -18.98
N SER A 120 9.72 -6.88 -19.43
CA SER A 120 9.62 -8.32 -19.61
C SER A 120 9.48 -9.05 -18.26
N ILE A 121 9.13 -10.34 -18.30
CA ILE A 121 9.03 -11.17 -17.09
C ILE A 121 10.38 -11.25 -16.36
N ALA A 122 11.48 -11.45 -17.11
CA ALA A 122 12.82 -11.55 -16.53
C ALA A 122 13.23 -10.25 -15.83
N GLU A 123 12.98 -9.10 -16.46
CA GLU A 123 13.23 -7.78 -15.88
C GLU A 123 12.35 -7.52 -14.65
N SER A 124 11.09 -7.95 -14.68
CA SER A 124 10.17 -7.82 -13.55
C SER A 124 10.62 -8.65 -12.34
N ILE A 125 11.15 -9.86 -12.56
CA ILE A 125 11.79 -10.66 -11.49
C ILE A 125 13.03 -9.93 -10.96
N GLY A 126 13.83 -9.32 -11.85
CA GLY A 126 14.96 -8.48 -11.46
C GLY A 126 14.54 -7.30 -10.58
N ALA A 127 13.42 -6.66 -10.91
CA ALA A 127 12.84 -5.56 -10.13
C ALA A 127 12.35 -6.01 -8.75
N VAL A 128 11.78 -7.20 -8.62
CA VAL A 128 11.43 -7.77 -7.30
C VAL A 128 12.71 -7.94 -6.47
N LYS A 129 13.74 -8.58 -7.03
CA LYS A 129 15.00 -8.83 -6.31
C LYS A 129 15.68 -7.55 -5.84
N SER A 130 15.65 -6.49 -6.64
CA SER A 130 16.29 -5.21 -6.30
C SER A 130 15.50 -4.38 -5.29
N ASN A 131 14.17 -4.41 -5.35
CA ASN A 131 13.32 -3.53 -4.54
C ASN A 131 12.78 -4.19 -3.26
N LEU A 132 12.66 -5.51 -3.21
CA LEU A 132 12.02 -6.22 -2.09
C LEU A 132 12.75 -5.96 -0.76
N GLY A 133 14.08 -6.10 -0.73
CA GLY A 133 14.87 -5.91 0.50
C GLY A 133 14.73 -4.50 1.10
N PRO A 134 14.99 -3.42 0.34
CA PRO A 134 14.75 -2.05 0.80
C PRO A 134 13.31 -1.78 1.24
N ALA A 135 12.33 -2.32 0.50
CA ALA A 135 10.91 -2.15 0.82
C ALA A 135 10.52 -2.85 2.13
N LEU A 136 10.99 -4.08 2.36
CA LEU A 136 10.76 -4.81 3.61
C LEU A 136 11.34 -4.06 4.81
N LYS A 137 12.56 -3.52 4.69
CA LYS A 137 13.17 -2.73 5.75
C LYS A 137 12.32 -1.52 6.10
N ALA A 138 11.89 -0.76 5.10
CA ALA A 138 11.01 0.39 5.31
C ALA A 138 9.66 -0.04 5.92
N ASN A 139 9.10 -1.15 5.43
CA ASN A 139 7.83 -1.67 5.90
C ASN A 139 7.89 -2.01 7.39
N TYR A 140 8.93 -2.72 7.84
CA TYR A 140 9.09 -3.13 9.23
C TYR A 140 9.30 -1.98 10.21
N CYS A 141 9.72 -0.80 9.75
CA CYS A 141 9.82 0.38 10.60
C CYS A 141 8.46 1.00 10.95
N PHE A 142 7.40 0.70 10.19
CA PHE A 142 6.13 1.41 10.28
C PHE A 142 4.94 0.45 10.46
N TRP A 143 4.79 -0.53 9.57
CA TRP A 143 3.60 -1.35 9.46
C TRP A 143 3.35 -2.32 10.63
N PRO A 144 4.35 -2.96 11.27
CA PRO A 144 4.08 -3.87 12.38
C PRO A 144 3.33 -3.20 13.54
N MET A 145 3.74 -1.99 13.91
CA MET A 145 3.07 -1.22 14.97
C MET A 145 1.66 -0.83 14.55
N MET A 146 1.52 -0.30 13.32
CA MET A 146 0.21 0.13 12.82
C MET A 146 -0.78 -1.03 12.68
N GLN A 147 -0.32 -2.20 12.21
CA GLN A 147 -1.14 -3.39 12.11
C GLN A 147 -1.51 -3.97 13.47
N TYR A 148 -0.60 -3.93 14.44
CA TYR A 148 -0.93 -4.33 15.80
C TYR A 148 -2.05 -3.46 16.38
N VAL A 149 -1.90 -2.13 16.29
CA VAL A 149 -2.92 -1.18 16.75
C VAL A 149 -4.24 -1.43 16.02
N ASN A 150 -4.21 -1.60 14.71
CA ASN A 150 -5.40 -1.81 13.91
C ASN A 150 -6.12 -3.13 14.24
N MET A 151 -5.39 -4.24 14.35
CA MET A 151 -6.00 -5.53 14.65
C MET A 151 -6.48 -5.64 16.10
N TYR A 152 -5.83 -4.93 17.03
CA TYR A 152 -6.17 -4.96 18.45
C TYR A 152 -7.35 -4.04 18.80
N TYR A 153 -7.33 -2.79 18.34
CA TYR A 153 -8.33 -1.79 18.72
C TYR A 153 -9.49 -1.64 17.74
N THR A 154 -9.28 -1.95 16.46
CA THR A 154 -10.29 -1.69 15.44
C THR A 154 -11.16 -2.93 15.18
N PRO A 155 -12.50 -2.81 15.23
CA PRO A 155 -13.41 -3.85 14.76
C PRO A 155 -13.13 -4.26 13.31
N GLN A 156 -13.31 -5.53 12.97
CA GLN A 156 -12.88 -6.09 11.68
C GLN A 156 -13.37 -5.29 10.45
N HIS A 157 -14.62 -4.82 10.46
CA HIS A 157 -15.19 -4.03 9.38
C HIS A 157 -14.52 -2.64 9.23
N LEU A 158 -14.10 -1.99 10.32
CA LEU A 158 -13.46 -0.67 10.30
C LEU A 158 -11.95 -0.70 10.04
N ARG A 159 -11.31 -1.88 10.13
CA ARG A 159 -9.86 -2.02 9.97
C ARG A 159 -9.34 -1.44 8.65
N LEU A 160 -10.15 -1.51 7.60
CA LEU A 160 -9.80 -1.01 6.27
C LEU A 160 -9.87 0.52 6.17
N LEU A 161 -10.82 1.15 6.86
CA LEU A 161 -10.89 2.61 6.97
C LEU A 161 -9.69 3.17 7.72
N VAL A 162 -9.30 2.50 8.82
CA VAL A 162 -8.09 2.85 9.57
C VAL A 162 -6.84 2.68 8.70
N LEU A 163 -6.75 1.59 7.94
CA LEU A 163 -5.64 1.38 7.00
C LEU A 163 -5.54 2.53 5.98
N LEU A 164 -6.66 3.02 5.44
CA LEU A 164 -6.66 4.17 4.54
C LEU A 164 -6.01 5.41 5.17
N LEU A 165 -6.43 5.76 6.39
CA LEU A 165 -5.91 6.91 7.11
C LEU A 165 -4.41 6.80 7.37
N VAL A 166 -3.93 5.57 7.64
CA VAL A 166 -2.51 5.27 7.88
C VAL A 166 -1.70 5.26 6.58
N ASN A 167 -2.32 4.87 5.46
CA ASN A 167 -1.64 4.76 4.16
C ASN A 167 -1.33 6.14 3.55
N VAL A 168 -2.10 7.17 3.89
CA VAL A 168 -1.88 8.54 3.38
C VAL A 168 -0.53 9.12 3.87
N PRO A 169 -0.22 9.15 5.18
CA PRO A 169 1.11 9.53 5.68
C PRO A 169 2.23 8.65 5.15
N TRP A 170 2.00 7.33 5.04
CA TRP A 170 2.98 6.38 4.52
C TRP A 170 3.35 6.69 3.06
N THR A 171 2.35 6.92 2.21
CA THR A 171 2.54 7.27 0.80
C THR A 171 3.25 8.61 0.67
N ALA A 172 2.88 9.61 1.48
CA ALA A 172 3.57 10.90 1.51
C ALA A 172 5.04 10.76 1.93
N PHE A 173 5.33 9.97 2.97
CA PHE A 173 6.70 9.66 3.41
C PHE A 173 7.51 9.00 2.30
N LEU A 174 6.94 7.99 1.62
CA LEU A 174 7.61 7.33 0.50
C LEU A 174 7.91 8.30 -0.65
N CYS A 175 6.98 9.19 -1.00
CA CYS A 175 7.22 10.22 -2.02
C CYS A 175 8.37 11.15 -1.64
N VAL A 176 8.43 11.62 -0.39
CA VAL A 176 9.53 12.48 0.10
C VAL A 176 10.86 11.72 0.11
N ALA A 177 10.87 10.48 0.58
CA ALA A 177 12.07 9.64 0.64
C ALA A 177 12.59 9.29 -0.77
N GLN A 178 11.71 9.06 -1.74
CA GLN A 178 12.07 8.80 -3.14
C GLN A 178 12.60 10.06 -3.83
N ASN A 179 11.99 11.22 -3.61
CA ASN A 179 12.44 12.49 -4.20
C ASN A 179 13.83 12.89 -3.69
N ARG A 180 14.10 12.74 -2.38
CA ARG A 180 15.44 13.00 -1.81
C ARG A 180 16.54 12.14 -2.45
N LYS A 181 16.25 10.86 -2.75
CA LYS A 181 17.20 9.96 -3.43
C LYS A 181 17.43 10.30 -4.90
N ARG A 182 16.50 11.01 -5.55
CA ARG A 182 16.66 11.49 -6.93
C ARG A 182 17.51 12.76 -7.00
N ASP A 183 17.45 13.60 -5.97
CA ASP A 183 18.20 14.86 -5.89
C ASP A 183 19.68 14.67 -5.52
N GLU A 184 20.02 13.64 -4.73
CA GLU A 184 21.41 13.36 -4.32
C GLU A 184 22.38 13.05 -5.48
N PRO A 185 22.03 12.20 -6.47
CA PRO A 185 22.88 11.95 -7.65
C PRO A 185 23.09 13.20 -8.51
N GLN A 186 22.07 14.08 -8.61
CA GLN A 186 22.15 15.32 -9.37
C GLN A 186 23.02 16.37 -8.67
N LYS A 187 22.89 16.52 -7.34
CA LYS A 187 23.76 17.41 -6.55
C LYS A 187 25.22 16.97 -6.59
N LYS A 188 25.52 15.67 -6.42
CA LYS A 188 26.90 15.16 -6.53
C LYS A 188 27.51 15.35 -7.91
N SER A 189 26.72 15.17 -8.97
CA SER A 189 27.17 15.41 -10.34
C SER A 189 27.42 16.90 -10.61
N GLN A 190 26.56 17.79 -10.11
CA GLN A 190 26.74 19.24 -10.21
C GLN A 190 27.94 19.73 -9.41
N GLU A 191 28.16 19.24 -8.18
CA GLU A 191 29.33 19.58 -7.36
C GLU A 191 30.65 19.08 -7.98
N MET A 192 30.66 17.91 -8.64
CA MET A 192 31.84 17.44 -9.37
C MET A 192 32.14 18.31 -10.60
N VAL A 193 31.11 18.68 -11.37
CA VAL A 193 31.26 19.56 -12.54
C VAL A 193 31.73 20.96 -12.12
N GLU A 194 31.22 21.49 -11.01
CA GLU A 194 31.65 22.79 -10.48
C GLU A 194 33.10 22.75 -9.97
N LYS A 195 33.51 21.66 -9.31
CA LYS A 195 34.90 21.46 -8.86
C LYS A 195 35.88 21.30 -10.04
N ASP A 196 35.51 20.59 -11.09
CA ASP A 196 36.34 20.45 -12.30
C ASP A 196 36.42 21.75 -13.10
N GLY A 197 35.32 22.51 -13.19
CA GLY A 197 35.32 23.85 -13.79
C GLY A 197 36.20 24.84 -13.04
N LYS A 198 36.19 24.81 -11.69
CA LYS A 198 37.06 25.65 -10.86
C LYS A 198 38.54 25.24 -10.91
N LYS A 199 38.86 23.95 -11.15
CA LYS A 199 40.23 23.50 -11.37
C LYS A 199 40.78 23.95 -12.73
N ARG A 200 40.00 23.81 -13.80
CA ARG A 200 40.39 24.24 -15.16
C ARG A 200 40.58 25.75 -15.31
N HIS A 201 39.99 26.57 -14.44
CA HIS A 201 40.20 28.02 -14.44
C HIS A 201 41.41 28.49 -13.62
N ARG A 202 42.10 27.59 -12.91
CA ARG A 202 43.28 27.90 -12.08
C ARG A 202 44.60 27.40 -12.68
N GLU A 203 44.56 26.67 -13.79
CA GLU A 203 45.71 26.28 -14.62
C GLU A 203 45.85 27.25 -15.80
#